data_AF-A0A6B3C6E2-F1
#
_entry.id   AF-A0A6B3C6E2-F1
#
_cell.length_a   1.000
_cell.length_b   1.000
_cell.length_c   1.000
_cell.angle_alpha   90.00
_cell.angle_beta   90.00
_cell.angle_gamma   90.00
#
_symmetry.space_group_name_H-M   'P 1'
#
loop_
_entity.id
_entity.type
_entity.pdbx_description
1 polymer ?
#
loop_
_entity_poly.entity_id
_entity_poly.type
_entity_poly.pdbx_seq_one_letter_code
_entity_poly.pdbx_strand_id
1 'polypeptide(L)'
;MSDSDLTVDYEFLAESENKLSQLKKTFEDIENQRDDMREHWGSGKIADVMTDFVDNWDDYRTRLVESLDSVGQMVAGTKRAFEDLDNQLAKRDEKKK
;
A
#
# COMPACT_ATOMS: atom_id res chain seq x y z
N MET A 1 5.13 32.55 19.03
CA MET A 1 5.60 31.29 18.42
C MET A 1 4.36 30.65 17.87
N SER A 2 4.26 30.43 16.56
CA SER A 2 3.06 29.83 15.97
C SER A 2 2.99 28.38 16.43
N ASP A 3 2.11 28.08 17.39
CA ASP A 3 1.63 26.72 17.54
C ASP A 3 1.09 26.30 16.17
N SER A 4 1.75 25.33 15.54
CA SER A 4 1.25 24.81 14.28
C SER A 4 -0.11 24.19 14.55
N ASP A 5 -1.14 24.70 13.89
CA ASP A 5 -2.50 24.13 13.87
C ASP A 5 -2.52 22.82 13.04
N LEU A 6 -1.54 21.95 13.28
CA LEU A 6 -1.41 20.63 12.67
C LEU A 6 -2.32 19.69 13.44
N THR A 7 -3.60 19.71 13.08
CA THR A 7 -4.52 18.65 13.50
C THR A 7 -4.22 17.41 12.67
N VAL A 8 -3.69 16.37 13.31
CA VAL A 8 -3.39 15.09 12.66
C VAL A 8 -4.64 14.22 12.69
N ASP A 9 -5.11 13.82 11.51
CA ASP A 9 -6.20 12.86 11.38
C ASP A 9 -5.65 11.42 11.41
N TYR A 10 -5.53 10.88 12.63
CA TYR A 10 -5.06 9.51 12.85
C TYR A 10 -5.99 8.45 12.27
N GLU A 11 -7.30 8.72 12.21
CA GLU A 11 -8.28 7.81 11.64
C GLU A 11 -8.07 7.69 10.13
N PHE A 12 -7.90 8.82 9.44
CA PHE A 12 -7.59 8.82 8.02
C PHE A 12 -6.27 8.09 7.69
N LEU A 13 -5.23 8.27 8.51
CA LEU A 13 -3.96 7.56 8.33
C LEU A 13 -4.15 6.04 8.51
N ALA A 14 -4.87 5.61 9.54
CA ALA A 14 -5.16 4.19 9.78
C ALA A 14 -6.03 3.57 8.67
N GLU A 15 -7.04 4.30 8.19
CA GLU A 15 -7.85 3.86 7.05
C GLU A 15 -7.01 3.73 5.78
N SER A 16 -6.10 4.67 5.55
CA SER A 16 -5.22 4.66 4.39
C SER A 16 -4.27 3.47 4.42
N GLU A 17 -3.66 3.15 5.57
CA GLU A 17 -2.86 1.93 5.77
C GLU A 17 -3.67 0.67 5.40
N ASN A 18 -4.89 0.56 5.91
CA ASN A 18 -5.75 -0.59 5.67
C ASN A 18 -6.13 -0.72 4.18
N LYS A 19 -6.58 0.38 3.55
CA LYS A 19 -6.95 0.40 2.12
C LYS A 19 -5.77 0.03 1.22
N LEU A 20 -4.58 0.58 1.50
CA LEU A 20 -3.36 0.27 0.74
C LEU A 20 -2.96 -1.20 0.89
N SER A 21 -3.04 -1.74 2.11
CA SER A 21 -2.77 -3.16 2.36
C SER A 21 -3.77 -4.08 1.65
N GLN A 22 -5.06 -3.73 1.63
CA GLN A 22 -6.08 -4.51 0.93
C GLN A 22 -5.90 -4.48 -0.58
N LEU A 23 -5.57 -3.31 -1.15
CA LEU A 23 -5.27 -3.18 -2.57
C LEU A 23 -4.03 -4.01 -2.93
N LYS A 24 -2.94 -3.89 -2.17
CA LYS A 24 -1.73 -4.67 -2.38
C LYS A 24 -2.04 -6.17 -2.45
N LYS A 25 -2.74 -6.68 -1.44
CA LYS A 25 -3.14 -8.09 -1.39
C LYS A 25 -4.02 -8.49 -2.59
N THR A 26 -4.96 -7.63 -2.98
CA THR A 26 -5.83 -7.90 -4.12
C THR A 26 -5.03 -8.03 -5.42
N PHE A 27 -4.03 -7.16 -5.64
CA PHE A 27 -3.17 -7.24 -6.82
C PHE A 27 -2.18 -8.42 -6.77
N GLU A 28 -1.71 -8.82 -5.60
CA GLU A 28 -0.95 -10.06 -5.41
C GLU A 28 -1.82 -11.29 -5.72
N ASP A 29 -3.08 -11.33 -5.27
CA ASP A 29 -3.99 -12.44 -5.49
C ASP A 29 -4.38 -12.64 -6.97
N ILE A 30 -4.38 -11.57 -7.79
CA ILE A 30 -4.64 -11.67 -9.24
C ILE A 30 -3.55 -12.47 -9.97
N GLU A 31 -2.29 -12.40 -9.52
CA GLU A 31 -1.20 -13.19 -10.09
C GLU A 31 -1.44 -14.69 -9.95
N ASN A 32 -1.94 -15.11 -8.79
CA ASN A 32 -2.27 -16.52 -8.54
C ASN A 32 -3.33 -17.04 -9.52
N GLN A 33 -4.29 -16.18 -9.92
CA GLN A 33 -5.34 -16.55 -10.87
C GLN A 33 -4.86 -16.65 -12.32
N ARG A 34 -3.78 -15.93 -12.69
CA ARG A 34 -3.18 -16.01 -14.03
C ARG A 34 -2.64 -17.40 -14.30
N ASP A 35 -1.86 -17.92 -13.36
CA ASP A 35 -1.14 -19.19 -13.53
C ASP A 35 -2.12 -20.35 -13.79
N ASP A 36 -3.28 -20.31 -13.13
CA ASP A 36 -4.38 -21.27 -13.31
C ASP A 36 -5.04 -21.17 -14.69
N MET A 37 -5.01 -20.01 -15.35
CA MET A 37 -5.76 -19.77 -16.60
C MET A 37 -4.98 -20.18 -17.86
N ARG A 38 -3.66 -20.34 -17.77
CA ARG A 38 -2.78 -20.59 -18.93
C ARG A 38 -3.16 -21.85 -19.70
N GLU A 39 -3.63 -22.89 -19.02
CA GLU A 39 -4.06 -24.16 -19.62
C GLU A 39 -5.35 -24.03 -20.46
N HIS A 40 -6.08 -22.91 -20.34
CA HIS A 40 -7.38 -22.71 -20.95
C HIS A 40 -7.38 -21.80 -22.19
N TRP A 41 -6.24 -21.22 -22.58
CA TRP A 41 -6.18 -20.21 -23.65
C TRP A 41 -6.36 -20.73 -25.08
N GLY A 42 -6.34 -22.06 -25.27
CA GLY A 42 -6.64 -22.68 -26.56
C GLY A 42 -5.50 -22.56 -27.59
N SER A 43 -5.85 -22.44 -28.87
CA SER A 43 -4.91 -22.62 -30.00
C SER A 43 -3.76 -21.60 -30.02
N GLY A 44 -2.62 -22.00 -30.62
CA GLY A 44 -1.33 -21.29 -30.57
C GLY A 44 -1.38 -19.77 -30.73
N LYS A 45 -2.04 -19.23 -31.76
CA LYS A 45 -2.07 -17.76 -31.97
C LYS A 45 -2.78 -16.98 -30.84
N ILE A 46 -3.79 -17.57 -30.21
CA ILE A 46 -4.48 -16.95 -29.06
C ILE A 46 -3.60 -17.08 -27.82
N ALA A 47 -3.00 -18.25 -27.61
CA ALA A 47 -2.08 -18.48 -26.49
C ALA A 47 -0.87 -17.54 -26.53
N ASP A 48 -0.30 -17.26 -27.71
CA ASP A 48 0.82 -16.34 -27.89
C ASP A 48 0.43 -14.90 -27.49
N VAL A 49 -0.68 -14.39 -28.02
CA VAL A 49 -1.18 -13.04 -27.70
C VAL A 49 -1.55 -12.91 -26.22
N MET A 50 -2.14 -13.96 -25.64
CA MET A 50 -2.45 -13.98 -24.22
C MET A 50 -1.20 -14.00 -23.36
N THR A 51 -0.14 -14.69 -23.79
CA THR A 51 1.17 -14.69 -23.11
C THR A 51 1.75 -13.28 -23.09
N ASP A 52 1.81 -12.61 -24.24
CA ASP A 52 2.33 -11.23 -24.33
C ASP A 52 1.52 -10.25 -23.45
N PHE A 53 0.20 -10.37 -23.44
CA PHE A 53 -0.68 -9.56 -22.60
C PHE A 53 -0.38 -9.78 -21.11
N VAL A 54 -0.25 -11.04 -20.73
CA VAL A 54 -0.07 -11.46 -19.34
C VAL A 54 1.31 -11.07 -18.80
N ASP A 55 2.36 -11.24 -19.59
CA ASP A 55 3.72 -10.83 -19.21
C ASP A 55 3.78 -9.32 -18.99
N ASN A 56 3.19 -8.54 -19.91
CA ASN A 56 3.11 -7.10 -19.76
C ASN A 56 2.23 -6.67 -18.57
N TRP A 57 1.12 -7.36 -18.33
CA TRP A 57 0.29 -7.13 -17.15
C TRP A 57 1.08 -7.39 -15.85
N ASP A 58 1.88 -8.45 -15.80
CA ASP A 58 2.66 -8.81 -14.61
C ASP A 58 3.71 -7.74 -14.27
N ASP A 59 4.40 -7.21 -15.28
CA ASP A 59 5.34 -6.10 -15.12
C ASP A 59 4.67 -4.85 -14.51
N TYR A 60 3.52 -4.45 -15.06
CA TYR A 60 2.79 -3.28 -14.56
C TYR A 60 2.19 -3.50 -13.17
N ARG A 61 1.66 -4.70 -12.92
CA ARG A 61 1.11 -5.11 -11.63
C ARG A 61 2.19 -5.09 -10.55
N THR A 62 3.37 -5.62 -10.83
CA THR A 62 4.51 -5.61 -9.91
C THR A 62 4.87 -4.19 -9.51
N ARG A 63 5.01 -3.29 -10.49
CA ARG A 63 5.29 -1.86 -10.22
C ARG A 63 4.19 -1.18 -9.40
N LEU A 64 2.92 -1.55 -9.63
CA LEU A 64 1.80 -1.03 -8.86
C LEU A 64 1.84 -1.52 -7.41
N VAL A 65 2.12 -2.81 -7.18
CA VAL A 65 2.27 -3.42 -5.85
C VAL A 65 3.41 -2.75 -5.08
N GLU A 66 4.57 -2.54 -5.71
CA GLU A 66 5.70 -1.81 -5.13
C GLU A 66 5.34 -0.36 -4.77
N SER A 67 4.59 0.31 -5.64
CA SER A 67 4.14 1.70 -5.39
C SER A 67 3.15 1.76 -4.22
N LEU A 68 2.22 0.82 -4.12
CA LEU A 68 1.28 0.71 -3.00
C LEU A 68 2.01 0.47 -1.69
N ASP A 69 3.03 -0.41 -1.68
CA ASP A 69 3.85 -0.66 -0.50
C ASP A 69 4.61 0.59 -0.07
N SER A 70 5.25 1.27 -1.03
CA SER A 70 6.01 2.51 -0.76
C SER A 70 5.12 3.60 -0.15
N VAL A 71 3.94 3.85 -0.73
CA VAL A 71 2.99 4.82 -0.17
C VAL A 71 2.49 4.38 1.20
N GLY A 72 2.21 3.08 1.39
CA GLY A 72 1.81 2.52 2.69
C GLY A 72 2.86 2.77 3.78
N GLN A 73 4.14 2.57 3.45
CA GLN A 73 5.25 2.86 4.35
C GLN A 73 5.35 4.35 4.70
N MET A 74 5.09 5.25 3.75
CA MET A 74 5.07 6.69 4.01
C MET A 74 3.93 7.10 4.96
N VAL A 75 2.72 6.55 4.76
CA VAL A 75 1.57 6.78 5.65
C VAL A 75 1.90 6.28 7.06
N ALA A 76 2.42 5.06 7.18
CA ALA A 76 2.79 4.48 8.46
C ALA A 76 3.92 5.23 9.16
N GLY A 77 4.92 5.68 8.41
CA GLY A 77 5.99 6.52 8.92
C GLY A 77 5.47 7.86 9.46
N THR A 78 4.56 8.49 8.73
CA THR A 78 3.92 9.76 9.13
C THR A 78 3.12 9.59 10.41
N LYS A 79 2.27 8.56 10.48
CA LYS A 79 1.48 8.24 11.67
C LYS A 79 2.37 8.02 12.89
N ARG A 80 3.40 7.17 12.77
CA ARG A 80 4.33 6.89 13.85
C ARG A 80 5.08 8.14 14.33
N ALA A 81 5.49 9.02 13.40
CA ALA A 81 6.19 10.24 13.77
C ALA A 81 5.33 11.18 14.62
N PHE A 82 4.03 11.28 14.31
CA PHE A 82 3.09 12.07 15.11
C PHE A 82 2.77 11.40 16.46
N GLU A 83 2.57 10.08 16.49
CA GLU A 83 2.38 9.34 17.75
C GLU A 83 3.58 9.51 18.70
N ASP A 84 4.81 9.43 18.16
CA ASP A 84 6.04 9.64 18.94
C ASP A 84 6.16 11.09 19.45
N LEU A 85 5.73 12.07 18.66
CA LEU A 85 5.72 13.47 19.06
C LEU A 85 4.71 13.71 20.21
N ASP A 86 3.49 13.21 20.08
CA ASP A 86 2.45 13.32 21.11
C ASP A 86 2.88 12.65 22.41
N ASN A 87 3.49 11.47 22.33
CA ASN A 87 4.04 10.77 23.48
C ASN A 87 5.16 11.56 24.19
N GLN A 88 6.03 12.23 23.42
CA GLN A 88 7.09 13.07 23.98
C GLN A 88 6.52 14.30 24.68
N LEU A 89 5.51 14.94 24.09
CA LEU A 89 4.84 16.11 24.67
C LEU A 89 4.11 15.74 25.97
N ALA A 90 3.32 14.66 25.97
CA ALA A 90 2.64 14.16 27.17
C ALA A 90 3.61 13.90 28.34
N LYS A 91 4.73 13.19 28.08
CA LYS A 91 5.77 12.95 29.10
C LYS A 91 6.43 14.22 29.61
N ARG A 92 6.56 15.26 28.77
CA ARG A 92 7.12 16.54 29.19
C ARG A 92 6.20 17.27 30.16
N ASP A 93 4.90 17.20 29.91
CA ASP A 93 3.89 17.89 30.72
C ASP A 93 3.65 17.17 32.05
N GLU A 94 3.75 15.84 32.09
CA GLU A 94 3.77 15.05 33.33
C GLU A 94 4.95 15.42 34.24
N LYS A 95 6.15 15.64 33.68
CA LYS A 95 7.36 16.04 34.44
C LYS A 95 7.32 17.46 34.99
N LYS A 96 6.39 18.30 34.53
CA LYS A 96 6.21 19.68 35.01
C LYS A 96 5.22 19.79 36.18
N LYS A 97 4.47 18.73 36.49
CA LYS A 97 3.65 18.61 37.70
C LYS A 97 4.45 18.05 38.85
#